data_AF-A0A5E4V5P4-F1
#
_entry.id   AF-A0A5E4V5P4-F1
#
_cell.length_a   1.000
_cell.length_b   1.000
_cell.length_c   1.000
_cell.angle_alpha   90.00
_cell.angle_beta   90.00
_cell.angle_gamma   90.00
#
_symmetry.space_group_name_H-M   'P 1'
#
loop_
_entity.id
_entity.type
_entity.pdbx_description
1 polymer ?
#
loop_
_entity_poly.entity_id
_entity_poly.type
_entity_poly.pdbx_seq_one_letter_code
_entity_poly.pdbx_strand_id
1 'polypeptide(L)'
;MKRSIVCPSNDGFTLLQSWLPRSVVNSSWFITCRGMWDATDCTWRTLKRFKAPTLLIHNAYCVYPDLVSDQIGSAESILEAHFAKHCEVRIAVPTLEVMLFETPEIIDAVFGERATETVRVMGIYDPVRAIQVAGTTMARITERFDTATIDMLRATPTGKDILEGIAALDAKNTTCTCVKH
;
A
#
# COMPACT_ATOMS: atom_id res chain seq x y z
N MET A 1 -4.02 -9.31 18.64
CA MET A 1 -5.19 -9.03 17.79
C MET A 1 -4.69 -8.85 16.37
N LYS A 2 -5.32 -9.47 15.36
CA LYS A 2 -4.89 -9.29 13.96
C LYS A 2 -5.49 -8.01 13.39
N ARG A 3 -4.72 -7.30 12.56
CA ARG A 3 -5.18 -6.15 11.75
C ARG A 3 -5.57 -6.61 10.35
N SER A 4 -6.36 -5.82 9.64
CA SER A 4 -6.64 -6.01 8.22
C SER A 4 -5.89 -4.97 7.41
N ILE A 5 -5.30 -5.37 6.28
CA ILE A 5 -4.70 -4.47 5.28
C ILE A 5 -5.44 -4.70 3.98
N VAL A 6 -6.18 -3.67 3.56
CA VAL A 6 -6.94 -3.67 2.32
C VAL A 6 -6.03 -3.19 1.20
N CYS A 7 -5.75 -4.10 0.28
CA CYS A 7 -4.81 -3.93 -0.82
C CYS A 7 -5.55 -3.47 -2.08
N PRO A 8 -4.97 -2.55 -2.86
CA PRO A 8 -5.63 -1.99 -4.04
C PRO A 8 -5.72 -2.98 -5.21
N SER A 9 -4.85 -4.00 -5.25
CA SER A 9 -4.80 -5.02 -6.31
C SER A 9 -4.12 -6.30 -5.80
N ASN A 10 -4.15 -7.37 -6.61
CA ASN A 10 -3.38 -8.59 -6.32
C ASN A 10 -1.87 -8.36 -6.44
N ASP A 11 -1.43 -7.52 -7.37
CA ASP A 11 -0.02 -7.13 -7.50
C ASP A 11 0.41 -6.30 -6.29
N GLY A 12 -0.43 -5.37 -5.83
CA GLY A 12 -0.21 -4.62 -4.61
C GLY A 12 -0.13 -5.51 -3.38
N PHE A 13 -0.98 -6.54 -3.28
CA PHE A 13 -0.85 -7.57 -2.23
C PHE A 13 0.50 -8.28 -2.29
N THR A 14 0.91 -8.74 -3.48
CA THR A 14 2.19 -9.43 -3.69
C THR A 14 3.37 -8.53 -3.31
N LEU A 15 3.31 -7.25 -3.70
CA LEU A 15 4.31 -6.25 -3.36
C LEU A 15 4.37 -6.00 -1.85
N LEU A 16 3.25 -5.79 -1.18
CA LEU A 16 3.23 -5.54 0.27
C LEU A 16 3.84 -6.71 1.05
N GLN A 17 3.51 -7.95 0.68
CA GLN A 17 4.04 -9.12 1.37
C GLN A 17 5.55 -9.30 1.22
N SER A 18 6.16 -8.75 0.15
CA SER A 18 7.57 -8.96 -0.14
C SER A 18 8.51 -8.01 0.62
N TRP A 19 8.05 -6.82 0.99
CA TRP A 19 8.90 -5.83 1.69
C TRP A 19 8.46 -5.51 3.12
N LEU A 20 7.18 -5.71 3.48
CA LEU A 20 6.73 -5.44 4.85
C LEU A 20 7.50 -6.29 5.87
N PRO A 21 7.72 -5.78 7.10
CA PRO A 21 8.31 -6.59 8.16
C PRO A 21 7.52 -7.90 8.36
N ARG A 22 8.22 -9.02 8.53
CA ARG A 22 7.57 -10.34 8.71
C ARG A 22 6.57 -10.36 9.87
N SER A 23 6.85 -9.60 10.93
CA SER A 23 5.94 -9.43 12.07
C SER A 23 4.60 -8.82 11.64
N VAL A 24 4.62 -7.81 10.77
CA VAL A 24 3.42 -7.19 10.20
C VAL A 24 2.68 -8.20 9.30
N VAL A 25 3.39 -8.87 8.40
CA VAL A 25 2.78 -9.85 7.47
C VAL A 25 2.07 -10.96 8.26
N ASN A 26 2.72 -11.54 9.27
CA ASN A 26 2.16 -12.64 10.05
C ASN A 26 1.00 -12.21 10.97
N SER A 27 0.97 -10.95 11.38
CA SER A 27 -0.07 -10.38 12.26
C SER A 27 -1.22 -9.71 11.51
N SER A 28 -1.21 -9.74 10.18
CA SER A 28 -2.21 -9.09 9.33
C SER A 28 -3.03 -10.09 8.52
N TRP A 29 -4.27 -9.72 8.25
CA TRP A 29 -5.07 -10.28 7.16
C TRP A 29 -4.98 -9.34 5.97
N PHE A 30 -4.61 -9.85 4.80
CA PHE A 30 -4.60 -9.06 3.58
C PHE A 30 -5.88 -9.33 2.80
N ILE A 31 -6.56 -8.26 2.40
CA ILE A 31 -7.82 -8.32 1.66
C ILE A 31 -7.62 -7.58 0.35
N THR A 32 -7.80 -8.25 -0.79
CA THR A 32 -7.73 -7.61 -2.11
C THR A 32 -9.10 -7.16 -2.56
N CYS A 33 -9.17 -5.95 -3.13
CA CYS A 33 -10.41 -5.39 -3.68
C CYS A 33 -10.41 -5.41 -5.21
N ARG A 34 -11.60 -5.25 -5.79
CA ARG A 34 -11.77 -5.26 -7.25
C ARG A 34 -11.69 -3.85 -7.82
N GLY A 35 -10.47 -3.39 -8.07
CA GLY A 35 -10.21 -2.13 -8.77
C GLY A 35 -10.55 -0.87 -7.94
N MET A 36 -10.41 0.29 -8.58
CA MET A 36 -10.47 1.61 -7.95
C MET A 36 -11.76 1.84 -7.14
N TRP A 37 -12.91 1.59 -7.74
CA TRP A 37 -14.21 1.95 -7.17
C TRP A 37 -14.64 1.09 -5.98
N ASP A 38 -14.05 -0.10 -5.80
CA ASP A 38 -14.42 -1.04 -4.74
C ASP A 38 -13.61 -0.85 -3.46
N ALA A 39 -12.52 -0.07 -3.48
CA ALA A 39 -11.56 -0.02 -2.35
C ALA A 39 -12.23 0.40 -1.02
N THR A 40 -13.04 1.45 -1.04
CA THR A 40 -13.76 1.96 0.15
C THR A 40 -14.85 0.99 0.60
N ASP A 41 -15.66 0.47 -0.31
CA ASP A 41 -16.75 -0.47 0.01
C ASP A 41 -16.23 -1.81 0.53
N CYS A 42 -15.14 -2.31 -0.06
CA CYS A 42 -14.38 -3.47 0.38
C CYS A 42 -13.81 -3.26 1.79
N THR A 43 -13.27 -2.08 2.08
CA THR A 43 -12.80 -1.69 3.42
C THR A 43 -13.94 -1.67 4.44
N TRP A 44 -15.06 -1.04 4.09
CA TRP A 44 -16.24 -0.98 4.95
C TRP A 44 -16.79 -2.37 5.26
N ARG A 45 -16.86 -3.27 4.26
CA ARG A 45 -17.27 -4.68 4.46
C ARG A 45 -16.30 -5.43 5.36
N THR A 46 -15.00 -5.17 5.22
CA THR A 46 -13.94 -5.76 6.05
C THR A 46 -14.10 -5.33 7.51
N LEU A 47 -14.28 -4.03 7.76
CA LEU A 47 -14.52 -3.47 9.08
C LEU A 47 -15.77 -4.08 9.73
N LYS A 48 -16.88 -4.17 9.01
CA LYS A 48 -18.12 -4.77 9.53
C LYS A 48 -18.00 -6.25 9.85
N ARG A 49 -17.35 -7.01 8.96
CA ARG A 49 -17.26 -8.48 9.07
C ARG A 49 -16.28 -8.90 10.16
N PHE A 50 -15.08 -8.33 10.16
CA PHE A 50 -14.00 -8.80 11.01
C PHE A 50 -13.89 -8.01 12.31
N LYS A 51 -14.48 -6.81 12.38
CA LYS A 51 -14.35 -5.88 13.52
C LYS A 51 -12.88 -5.66 13.91
N ALA A 52 -12.01 -5.75 12.91
CA ALA A 52 -10.58 -5.62 13.07
C ALA A 52 -10.13 -4.22 12.60
N PRO A 53 -9.10 -3.65 13.24
CA PRO A 53 -8.45 -2.43 12.79
C PRO A 53 -8.01 -2.63 11.36
N THR A 54 -8.38 -1.71 10.48
CA THR A 54 -8.21 -1.87 9.05
C THR A 54 -7.46 -0.68 8.47
N LEU A 55 -6.34 -0.95 7.81
CA LEU A 55 -5.63 -0.01 6.96
C LEU A 55 -6.15 -0.15 5.53
N LEU A 56 -6.61 0.93 4.93
CA LEU A 56 -6.87 1.02 3.50
C LEU A 56 -5.66 1.64 2.80
N ILE A 57 -5.10 0.93 1.82
CA ILE A 57 -4.13 1.48 0.86
C ILE A 57 -4.86 1.71 -0.46
N HIS A 58 -5.08 2.97 -0.80
CA HIS A 58 -5.87 3.40 -1.96
C HIS A 58 -4.92 3.90 -3.08
N ASN A 59 -5.12 3.45 -4.32
CA ASN A 59 -4.37 3.97 -5.46
C ASN A 59 -5.08 5.21 -6.04
N ALA A 60 -4.40 6.34 -6.18
CA ALA A 60 -5.00 7.57 -6.70
C ALA A 60 -5.33 7.53 -8.20
N TYR A 61 -4.66 6.66 -8.96
CA TYR A 61 -4.69 6.55 -10.42
C TYR A 61 -4.44 7.85 -11.19
N CYS A 62 -3.87 8.85 -10.52
CA CYS A 62 -3.50 10.14 -11.08
C CYS A 62 -2.34 10.73 -10.25
N VAL A 63 -1.74 11.81 -10.74
CA VAL A 63 -0.62 12.50 -10.06
C VAL A 63 -0.97 13.94 -9.67
N TYR A 64 -2.21 14.38 -9.90
CA TYR A 64 -2.65 15.75 -9.68
C TYR A 64 -3.00 15.95 -8.20
N PRO A 65 -2.29 16.83 -7.46
CA PRO A 65 -2.46 16.96 -6.00
C PRO A 65 -3.89 17.24 -5.54
N ASP A 66 -4.63 18.10 -6.27
CA ASP A 66 -6.01 18.45 -5.92
C ASP A 66 -6.92 17.22 -5.99
N LEU A 67 -6.80 16.42 -7.05
CA LEU A 67 -7.58 15.18 -7.21
C LEU A 67 -7.18 14.11 -6.21
N VAL A 68 -5.90 14.04 -5.85
CA VAL A 68 -5.42 13.14 -4.79
C VAL A 68 -6.03 13.54 -3.45
N SER A 69 -5.99 14.83 -3.11
CA SER A 69 -6.55 15.38 -1.87
C SER A 69 -8.06 15.12 -1.77
N ASP A 70 -8.81 15.34 -2.84
CA ASP A 70 -10.25 15.05 -2.90
C ASP A 70 -10.54 13.57 -2.67
N GLN A 71 -9.72 12.67 -3.24
CA GLN A 71 -9.86 11.23 -3.03
C GLN A 71 -9.57 10.82 -1.59
N ILE A 72 -8.56 11.40 -0.94
CA ILE A 72 -8.27 11.19 0.49
C ILE A 72 -9.49 11.59 1.32
N GLY A 73 -9.94 12.85 1.17
CA GLY A 73 -11.03 13.39 1.97
C GLY A 73 -12.34 12.62 1.77
N SER A 74 -12.62 12.16 0.55
CA SER A 74 -13.78 11.32 0.26
C SER A 74 -13.70 9.95 0.94
N ALA A 75 -12.56 9.26 0.83
CA ALA A 75 -12.35 7.96 1.45
C ALA A 75 -12.41 8.04 2.99
N GLU A 76 -11.76 9.04 3.58
CA GLU A 76 -11.82 9.30 5.02
C GLU A 76 -13.25 9.61 5.45
N SER A 77 -13.96 10.52 4.79
CA SER A 77 -15.34 10.89 5.16
C SER A 77 -16.28 9.67 5.19
N ILE A 78 -16.17 8.77 4.22
CA ILE A 78 -17.00 7.56 4.14
C ILE A 78 -16.68 6.58 5.28
N LEU A 79 -15.40 6.42 5.62
CA LEU A 79 -14.95 5.44 6.61
C LEU A 79 -15.02 5.97 8.05
N GLU A 80 -14.73 7.25 8.27
CA GLU A 80 -14.74 7.90 9.58
C GLU A 80 -16.14 7.97 10.18
N ALA A 81 -17.16 8.23 9.34
CA ALA A 81 -18.56 8.29 9.77
C ALA A 81 -19.02 7.05 10.55
N HIS A 82 -18.33 5.93 10.38
CA HIS A 82 -18.68 4.66 11.02
C HIS A 82 -17.54 4.00 11.81
N PHE A 83 -16.27 4.32 11.52
CA PHE A 83 -15.12 3.53 11.98
C PHE A 83 -13.84 4.33 12.29
N ALA A 84 -13.91 5.63 12.56
CA ALA A 84 -12.72 6.49 12.75
C ALA A 84 -11.62 5.92 13.70
N LYS A 85 -12.02 5.25 14.78
CA LYS A 85 -11.07 4.63 15.74
C LYS A 85 -10.45 3.31 15.28
N HIS A 86 -10.96 2.72 14.20
CA HIS A 86 -10.57 1.40 13.71
C HIS A 86 -10.06 1.45 12.27
N CYS A 87 -9.92 2.63 11.67
CA CYS A 87 -9.48 2.77 10.30
C CYS A 87 -8.33 3.79 10.16
N GLU A 88 -7.44 3.48 9.24
CA GLU A 88 -6.42 4.38 8.69
C GLU A 88 -6.53 4.32 7.16
N VAL A 89 -6.37 5.46 6.50
CA VAL A 89 -6.37 5.56 5.04
C VAL A 89 -5.00 6.07 4.60
N ARG A 90 -4.39 5.42 3.61
CA ARG A 90 -3.15 5.83 2.95
C ARG A 90 -3.32 5.79 1.45
N ILE A 91 -2.74 6.75 0.75
CA ILE A 91 -2.86 6.86 -0.70
C ILE A 91 -1.50 6.71 -1.37
N ALA A 92 -1.44 5.78 -2.33
CA ALA A 92 -0.31 5.66 -3.23
C ALA A 92 -0.60 6.38 -4.55
N VAL A 93 0.36 7.16 -5.02
CA VAL A 93 0.22 8.06 -6.17
C VAL A 93 1.24 7.70 -7.24
N PRO A 94 0.83 7.32 -8.47
CA PRO A 94 -0.55 7.06 -8.90
C PRO A 94 -1.05 5.70 -8.41
N THR A 95 -0.18 4.71 -8.23
CA THR A 95 -0.51 3.40 -7.68
C THR A 95 0.62 2.93 -6.77
N LEU A 96 0.35 1.93 -5.93
CA LEU A 96 1.32 1.37 -4.98
C LEU A 96 2.65 0.94 -5.62
N GLU A 97 2.61 0.47 -6.86
CA GLU A 97 3.78 0.06 -7.64
C GLU A 97 4.76 1.21 -7.92
N VAL A 98 4.36 2.47 -7.72
CA VAL A 98 5.26 3.63 -7.80
C VAL A 98 6.50 3.47 -6.92
N MET A 99 6.39 2.73 -5.81
CA MET A 99 7.51 2.41 -4.91
C MET A 99 8.74 1.85 -5.64
N LEU A 100 8.54 1.14 -6.75
CA LEU A 100 9.61 0.56 -7.55
C LEU A 100 10.34 1.59 -8.44
N PHE A 101 9.85 2.83 -8.46
CA PHE A 101 10.28 3.91 -9.34
C PHE A 101 10.62 5.22 -8.59
N GLU A 102 10.53 5.25 -7.26
CA GLU A 102 10.74 6.48 -6.48
C GLU A 102 12.21 6.93 -6.43
N THR A 103 13.18 6.02 -6.65
CA THR A 103 14.61 6.36 -6.71
C THR A 103 15.31 5.62 -7.84
N PRO A 104 16.35 6.21 -8.46
CA PRO A 104 17.16 5.52 -9.47
C PRO A 104 17.73 4.19 -8.97
N GLU A 105 18.18 4.15 -7.71
CA GLU A 105 18.79 2.98 -7.09
C GLU A 105 17.80 1.80 -6.98
N ILE A 106 16.54 2.08 -6.62
CA ILE A 106 15.50 1.05 -6.60
C ILE A 106 15.21 0.57 -8.02
N ILE A 107 15.10 1.47 -8.99
CA ILE A 107 14.82 1.08 -10.38
C ILE A 107 15.94 0.14 -10.88
N ASP A 108 17.20 0.49 -10.64
CA ASP A 108 18.34 -0.32 -11.04
C ASP A 108 18.38 -1.66 -10.33
N ALA A 109 18.12 -1.70 -9.03
CA ALA A 109 18.06 -2.96 -8.27
C ALA A 109 16.92 -3.87 -8.74
N VAL A 110 15.76 -3.30 -9.05
CA VAL A 110 14.53 -4.05 -9.40
C VAL A 110 14.54 -4.51 -10.86
N PHE A 111 14.91 -3.62 -11.78
CA PHE A 111 14.78 -3.86 -13.22
C PHE A 111 16.12 -4.23 -13.88
N GLY A 112 17.27 -3.85 -13.29
CA GLY A 112 18.60 -4.11 -13.84
C GLY A 112 18.73 -3.63 -15.28
N GLU A 113 19.15 -4.51 -16.18
CA GLU A 113 19.25 -4.20 -17.63
C GLU A 113 17.91 -3.77 -18.27
N ARG A 114 16.77 -4.01 -17.62
CA ARG A 114 15.44 -3.58 -18.09
C ARG A 114 15.10 -2.14 -17.70
N ALA A 115 15.94 -1.48 -16.88
CA ALA A 115 15.77 -0.10 -16.41
C ALA A 115 16.06 0.95 -17.50
N THR A 116 15.40 0.81 -18.66
CA THR A 116 15.52 1.75 -19.77
C THR A 116 14.95 3.12 -19.41
N GLU A 117 15.36 4.17 -20.12
CA GLU A 117 14.83 5.52 -19.91
C GLU A 117 13.30 5.58 -20.02
N THR A 118 12.73 4.85 -20.99
CA THR A 118 11.28 4.72 -21.12
C THR A 118 10.63 4.14 -19.87
N VAL A 119 11.22 3.09 -19.29
CA VAL A 119 10.71 2.45 -18.05
C VAL A 119 10.83 3.41 -16.86
N ARG A 120 11.93 4.16 -16.75
CA ARG A 120 12.14 5.16 -15.69
C ARG A 120 11.08 6.26 -15.74
N VAL A 121 10.92 6.90 -16.90
CA VAL A 121 9.96 8.00 -17.07
C VAL A 121 8.53 7.51 -16.91
N MET A 122 8.18 6.38 -17.52
CA MET A 122 6.84 5.82 -17.43
C MET A 122 6.50 5.40 -16.00
N GLY A 123 7.46 4.87 -15.25
CA GLY A 123 7.29 4.40 -13.88
C GLY A 123 6.75 5.46 -12.92
N ILE A 124 7.02 6.73 -13.19
CA ILE A 124 6.56 7.86 -12.37
C ILE A 124 5.06 8.10 -12.53
N TYR A 125 4.50 7.88 -13.73
CA TYR A 125 3.12 8.24 -14.06
C TYR A 125 2.20 7.05 -14.30
N ASP A 126 2.76 5.90 -14.69
CA ASP A 126 2.05 4.65 -14.97
C ASP A 126 2.96 3.45 -14.64
N PRO A 127 3.22 3.20 -13.35
CA PRO A 127 4.12 2.14 -12.90
C PRO A 127 3.66 0.74 -13.33
N VAL A 128 2.34 0.50 -13.40
CA VAL A 128 1.79 -0.78 -13.86
C VAL A 128 2.17 -1.03 -15.32
N ARG A 129 2.01 -0.03 -16.20
CA ARG A 129 2.43 -0.14 -17.59
C ARG A 129 3.95 -0.22 -17.73
N ALA A 130 4.71 0.50 -16.89
CA ALA A 130 6.17 0.43 -16.91
C ALA A 130 6.68 -0.99 -16.63
N ILE A 131 6.07 -1.70 -15.67
CA ILE A 131 6.37 -3.12 -15.38
C ILE A 131 6.10 -4.00 -16.61
N GLN A 132 4.99 -3.77 -17.31
CA GLN A 132 4.66 -4.51 -18.54
C GLN A 132 5.66 -4.23 -19.67
N VAL A 133 6.02 -2.95 -19.88
CA VAL A 133 7.01 -2.53 -20.88
C VAL A 133 8.40 -3.09 -20.58
N ALA A 134 8.77 -3.20 -19.30
CA ALA A 134 9.99 -3.89 -18.88
C ALA A 134 9.96 -5.41 -19.16
N GLY A 135 8.83 -5.97 -19.57
CA GLY A 135 8.68 -7.39 -19.91
C GLY A 135 8.76 -8.30 -18.69
N THR A 136 8.23 -7.86 -17.55
CA THR A 136 8.26 -8.60 -16.29
C THR A 136 6.90 -8.58 -15.57
N THR A 137 6.82 -9.20 -14.39
CA THR A 137 5.62 -9.25 -13.55
C THR A 137 5.99 -8.94 -12.10
N MET A 138 5.00 -8.56 -11.28
CA MET A 138 5.23 -8.30 -9.85
C MET A 138 5.81 -9.53 -9.12
N ALA A 139 5.31 -10.73 -9.42
CA ALA A 139 5.85 -11.96 -8.86
C ALA A 139 7.35 -12.14 -9.17
N ARG A 140 7.76 -11.96 -10.44
CA ARG A 140 9.17 -12.08 -10.85
C ARG A 140 10.06 -10.99 -10.26
N ILE A 141 9.52 -9.80 -10.05
CA ILE A 141 10.20 -8.69 -9.39
C ILE A 141 10.47 -9.07 -7.92
N THR A 142 9.42 -9.43 -7.19
CA THR A 142 9.48 -9.66 -5.75
C THR A 142 10.27 -10.90 -5.36
N GLU A 143 10.33 -11.93 -6.21
CA GLU A 143 11.20 -13.11 -6.04
C GLU A 143 12.70 -12.75 -5.93
N ARG A 144 13.11 -11.59 -6.44
CA ARG A 144 14.50 -11.15 -6.51
C ARG A 144 14.88 -10.16 -5.42
N PHE A 145 13.95 -9.79 -4.55
CA PHE A 145 14.22 -8.84 -3.48
C PHE A 145 15.20 -9.43 -2.48
N ASP A 146 16.38 -8.80 -2.40
CA ASP A 146 17.33 -9.01 -1.33
C ASP A 146 17.06 -8.04 -0.17
N THR A 147 17.83 -8.19 0.92
CA THR A 147 17.65 -7.34 2.10
C THR A 147 17.88 -5.86 1.80
N ALA A 148 18.85 -5.54 0.94
CA ALA A 148 19.13 -4.16 0.54
C ALA A 148 17.96 -3.53 -0.22
N THR A 149 17.39 -4.25 -1.18
CA THR A 149 16.21 -3.80 -1.94
C THR A 149 15.01 -3.59 -1.04
N ILE A 150 14.77 -4.52 -0.10
CA ILE A 150 13.69 -4.39 0.88
C ILE A 150 13.87 -3.15 1.75
N ASP A 151 15.10 -2.88 2.22
CA ASP A 151 15.36 -1.72 3.06
C ASP A 151 15.24 -0.40 2.28
N MET A 152 15.63 -0.38 1.00
CA MET A 152 15.36 0.74 0.11
C MET A 152 13.85 0.98 -0.08
N LEU A 153 13.07 -0.08 -0.31
CA LEU A 153 11.61 0.01 -0.44
C LEU A 153 10.93 0.52 0.82
N ARG A 154 11.43 0.16 2.01
CA ARG A 154 10.94 0.69 3.29
C ARG A 154 11.28 2.16 3.48
N ALA A 155 12.37 2.62 2.86
CA ALA A 155 12.85 3.98 2.99
C ALA A 155 12.17 4.97 2.03
N THR A 156 11.43 4.47 1.03
CA THR A 156 10.67 5.31 0.09
C THR A 156 9.58 6.10 0.81
N PRO A 157 9.24 7.31 0.35
CA PRO A 157 8.04 8.03 0.76
C PRO A 157 6.80 7.15 0.93
N THR A 158 6.41 6.36 -0.08
CA THR A 158 5.23 5.49 0.01
C THR A 158 5.41 4.37 1.03
N GLY A 159 6.61 3.79 1.12
CA GLY A 159 6.92 2.73 2.10
C GLY A 159 6.83 3.22 3.55
N LYS A 160 7.36 4.42 3.82
CA LYS A 160 7.26 5.08 5.12
C LYS A 160 5.81 5.41 5.48
N ASP A 161 5.06 5.99 4.55
CA ASP A 161 3.66 6.38 4.76
C ASP A 161 2.79 5.15 5.13
N ILE A 162 3.00 4.02 4.46
CA ILE A 162 2.33 2.75 4.80
C ILE A 162 2.74 2.25 6.19
N LEU A 163 4.03 2.25 6.52
CA LEU A 163 4.51 1.82 7.84
C LEU A 163 3.98 2.71 8.96
N GLU A 164 3.90 4.03 8.72
CA GLU A 164 3.29 5.00 9.62
C GLU A 164 1.80 4.76 9.80
N GLY A 165 1.06 4.46 8.72
CA GLY A 165 -0.35 4.06 8.80
C GLY A 165 -0.57 2.80 9.61
N ILE A 166 0.32 1.82 9.47
CA ILE A 166 0.30 0.61 10.29
C ILE A 166 0.56 0.93 11.76
N ALA A 167 1.54 1.78 12.06
CA ALA A 167 1.87 2.17 13.43
C ALA A 167 0.75 2.99 14.09
N ALA A 168 0.15 3.93 13.36
CA ALA A 168 -1.00 4.72 13.81
C ALA A 168 -2.20 3.83 14.13
N LEU A 169 -2.48 2.86 13.25
CA LEU A 169 -3.54 1.87 13.47
C LEU A 169 -3.26 1.02 14.73
N ASP A 170 -2.02 0.58 14.93
CA ASP A 170 -1.62 -0.18 16.12
C ASP A 170 -1.75 0.65 17.41
N ALA A 171 -1.40 1.94 17.37
CA ALA A 171 -1.54 2.86 18.49
C ALA A 171 -3.01 3.03 18.92
N LYS A 172 -3.95 3.13 17.96
CA LYS A 172 -5.40 3.20 18.25
C LYS A 172 -5.92 1.99 19.03
N ASN A 173 -5.24 0.84 18.97
CA ASN A 173 -5.66 -0.40 19.64
C ASN A 173 -5.09 -0.57 21.04
N THR A 174 -3.90 -0.04 21.32
CA THR A 174 -3.25 -0.18 22.64
C THR A 174 -3.97 0.62 23.73
N THR A 175 -4.72 1.66 23.37
CA THR A 175 -5.57 2.43 24.29
C THR A 175 -6.82 1.69 24.79
N CYS A 176 -7.13 0.49 24.30
CA CYS A 176 -8.33 -0.27 24.68
C CYS A 176 -8.09 -1.37 25.74
N THR A 177 -6.83 -1.62 26.17
CA THR A 177 -6.49 -2.78 27.02
C THR A 177 -6.27 -2.50 28.51
N CYS A 178 -6.64 -1.32 29.03
CA CYS A 178 -6.49 -1.01 30.46
C CYS A 178 -7.80 -0.61 31.14
N VAL A 179 -8.74 -1.55 31.29
CA VAL A 179 -9.65 -1.55 32.45
C VAL A 179 -9.80 -3.01 32.91
N LYS A 180 -8.93 -3.43 33.83
CA LYS A 180 -9.24 -4.52 34.75
C LYS A 180 -9.62 -3.86 36.08
N HIS A 181 -10.91 -3.86 36.40
CA HIS A 181 -11.37 -3.75 37.79
C HIS A 181 -11.53 -5.15 38.35
#